data_AF-A0A819CH82-F1
#
_entry.id   AF-A0A819CH82-F1
#
_cell.length_a   1.000
_cell.length_b   1.000
_cell.length_c   1.000
_cell.angle_alpha   90.00
_cell.angle_beta   90.00
_cell.angle_gamma   90.00
#
_symmetry.space_group_name_H-M   'P 1'
#
loop_
_entity.id
_entity.type
_entity.pdbx_description
1 polymer ?
#
loop_
_entity_poly.entity_id
_entity_poly.type
_entity_poly.pdbx_seq_one_letter_code
_entity_poly.pdbx_strand_id
1 'polypeptide(L)'
;MAKDALALIEHLNWHKCHVVGVSMGGMIGLELALLAPHKLLSLSLLATHAGGLAGRAPFVGILHLLRALWTRDKHSQIQNALEMLYSQKTLSDPDKRQ
;
A
#
# COMPACT_ATOMS: atom_id res chain seq x y z
N MET A 1 -1.62 -8.79 12.79
CA MET A 1 -0.72 -7.63 12.70
C MET A 1 -1.19 -6.40 13.46
N ALA A 2 -2.47 -6.00 13.43
CA ALA A 2 -2.92 -4.85 14.25
C ALA A 2 -2.72 -5.08 15.76
N LYS A 3 -3.04 -6.27 16.27
CA LYS A 3 -2.76 -6.69 17.65
C LYS A 3 -1.26 -6.69 17.96
N ASP A 4 -0.43 -7.12 17.01
CA ASP A 4 1.03 -7.15 17.17
C ASP A 4 1.60 -5.73 17.25
N ALA A 5 1.07 -4.80 16.42
CA ALA A 5 1.44 -3.39 16.47
C ALA A 5 1.02 -2.75 17.81
N LEU A 6 -0.19 -3.07 18.32
CA LEU A 6 -0.63 -2.62 19.64
C LEU A 6 0.28 -3.18 20.76
N ALA A 7 0.60 -4.47 20.71
CA ALA A 7 1.50 -5.10 21.68
C ALA A 7 2.88 -4.44 21.69
N LEU A 8 3.40 -4.04 20.52
CA LEU A 8 4.65 -3.30 20.43
C LEU A 8 4.55 -1.89 21.04
N ILE A 9 3.46 -1.15 20.76
CA ILE A 9 3.21 0.18 21.36
C ILE A 9 3.19 0.07 22.89
N GLU A 10 2.52 -0.96 23.43
CA GLU A 10 2.45 -1.21 24.87
C GLU A 10 3.79 -1.63 25.46
N HIS A 11 4.52 -2.53 24.79
CA HIS A 11 5.84 -2.96 25.21
C HIS A 11 6.85 -1.81 25.28
N LEU A 12 6.77 -0.86 24.35
CA LEU A 12 7.60 0.35 24.32
C LEU A 12 7.12 1.42 25.33
N ASN A 13 6.05 1.16 26.08
CA ASN A 13 5.40 2.09 27.00
C ASN A 13 4.98 3.42 26.33
N TRP A 14 4.59 3.37 25.06
CA TRP A 14 4.10 4.55 24.36
C TRP A 14 2.64 4.82 24.72
N HIS A 15 2.39 6.01 25.26
CA HIS A 15 1.05 6.39 25.71
C HIS A 15 0.11 6.69 24.53
N LYS A 16 0.60 7.44 23.54
CA LYS A 16 -0.01 7.64 22.22
C LYS A 16 1.08 7.84 21.15
N CYS A 17 0.81 7.54 19.89
CA CYS A 17 1.75 7.74 18.79
C CYS A 17 1.07 8.14 17.47
N HIS A 18 1.84 8.75 16.56
CA HIS A 18 1.43 8.91 15.16
C HIS A 18 1.74 7.62 14.40
N VAL A 19 0.82 7.16 13.56
CA VAL A 19 1.00 5.95 12.75
C VAL A 19 0.98 6.33 11.27
N VAL A 20 2.00 5.88 10.53
CA VAL A 20 2.07 6.02 9.07
C VAL A 20 2.03 4.64 8.46
N GLY A 21 0.96 4.34 7.72
CA GLY A 21 0.77 3.04 7.06
C GLY A 21 0.95 3.14 5.56
N VAL A 22 1.91 2.39 5.01
CA VAL A 22 2.18 2.30 3.58
C VAL A 22 1.67 0.96 3.03
N SER A 23 0.91 0.97 1.94
CA SER A 23 0.39 -0.25 1.30
C SER A 23 -0.36 -1.13 2.32
N MET A 24 -0.02 -2.40 2.49
CA MET A 24 -0.61 -3.28 3.51
C MET A 24 -0.50 -2.70 4.93
N GLY A 25 0.54 -1.91 5.23
CA GLY A 25 0.68 -1.23 6.51
C GLY A 25 -0.45 -0.23 6.79
N GLY A 26 -1.06 0.34 5.75
CA GLY A 26 -2.25 1.18 5.88
C GLY A 26 -3.47 0.40 6.33
N MET A 27 -3.68 -0.80 5.79
CA MET A 27 -4.76 -1.71 6.23
C MET A 27 -4.58 -2.13 7.69
N ILE A 28 -3.35 -2.46 8.08
CA ILE A 28 -3.01 -2.78 9.47
C ILE A 28 -3.26 -1.56 10.37
N GLY A 29 -2.90 -0.36 9.91
CA GLY A 29 -3.13 0.90 10.61
C GLY A 29 -4.62 1.22 10.81
N LEU A 30 -5.46 0.94 9.80
CA LEU A 30 -6.92 1.07 9.91
C LEU A 30 -7.49 0.12 10.96
N GLU A 31 -7.09 -1.16 10.92
CA GLU A 31 -7.50 -2.15 11.93
C GLU A 31 -7.00 -1.77 13.34
N LEU A 32 -5.79 -1.22 13.47
CA LEU A 32 -5.26 -0.72 14.73
C LEU A 32 -6.08 0.48 15.25
N ALA A 33 -6.48 1.39 14.37
CA ALA A 33 -7.32 2.54 14.74
C ALA A 33 -8.71 2.10 15.21
N LEU A 34 -9.27 1.03 14.65
CA LEU A 34 -10.52 0.43 15.14
C LEU A 34 -10.34 -0.26 16.50
N LEU A 35 -9.22 -0.98 16.67
CA LEU A 35 -8.93 -1.74 17.88
C LEU A 35 -8.59 -0.86 19.09
N ALA A 36 -7.78 0.18 18.90
CA ALA A 36 -7.23 1.00 19.98
C ALA A 36 -7.10 2.49 19.57
N PRO A 37 -8.20 3.18 19.24
CA PRO A 37 -8.16 4.57 18.76
C PRO A 37 -7.51 5.52 19.78
N HIS A 38 -7.66 5.23 21.07
CA HIS A 38 -7.09 6.01 22.16
C HIS A 38 -5.54 6.01 22.19
N LYS A 39 -4.89 5.07 21.49
CA LYS A 39 -3.43 5.01 21.33
C LYS A 39 -2.91 5.86 20.16
N LEU A 40 -3.77 6.37 19.29
CA LEU A 40 -3.35 7.10 18.09
C LEU A 40 -3.51 8.61 18.28
N LEU A 41 -2.48 9.36 17.89
CA LEU A 41 -2.55 10.82 17.71
C LEU A 41 -3.01 11.17 16.30
N SER A 42 -2.52 10.45 15.30
CA SER A 42 -3.00 10.52 13.91
C SER A 42 -2.71 9.20 13.17
N LEU A 43 -3.41 9.01 12.05
CA LEU A 43 -3.15 7.93 11.09
C LEU A 43 -2.97 8.53 9.70
N SER A 44 -1.81 8.33 9.09
CA SER A 44 -1.53 8.69 7.69
C SER A 44 -1.53 7.45 6.81
N LEU A 45 -2.28 7.50 5.71
CA LEU A 45 -2.51 6.38 4.79
C LEU A 45 -1.85 6.66 3.44
N LEU A 46 -0.87 5.85 3.06
CA LEU A 46 -0.08 6.06 1.84
C LEU A 46 -0.16 4.83 0.93
N ALA A 47 -0.57 5.04 -0.33
CA ALA A 47 -0.67 3.99 -1.36
C ALA A 47 -1.37 2.70 -0.87
N THR A 48 -2.47 2.87 -0.13
CA THR A 48 -3.24 1.80 0.53
C THR A 48 -4.71 1.89 0.15
N HIS A 49 -5.48 0.85 0.46
CA HIS A 49 -6.94 0.84 0.42
C HIS A 49 -7.50 0.21 1.71
N ALA A 50 -8.81 0.28 1.94
CA ALA A 50 -9.46 -0.22 3.15
C ALA A 50 -9.66 -1.76 3.18
N GLY A 51 -9.04 -2.51 2.26
CA GLY A 51 -9.29 -3.95 2.11
C GLY A 51 -10.68 -4.30 1.56
N GLY A 52 -11.15 -5.52 1.84
CA GLY A 52 -12.47 -6.02 1.46
C GLY A 52 -12.63 -6.43 -0.01
N LEU A 53 -13.82 -6.92 -0.38
CA LEU A 53 -14.16 -7.34 -1.74
C LEU A 53 -13.96 -6.21 -2.78
N ALA A 54 -14.26 -4.96 -2.39
CA ALA A 54 -14.09 -3.78 -3.23
C ALA A 54 -12.63 -3.30 -3.34
N GLY A 55 -11.75 -3.71 -2.42
CA GLY A 55 -10.35 -3.32 -2.41
C GLY A 55 -9.41 -4.31 -3.08
N ARG A 56 -9.91 -5.41 -3.67
CA ARG A 56 -9.04 -6.39 -4.33
C ARG A 56 -8.36 -5.74 -5.53
N ALA A 57 -7.03 -5.68 -5.49
CA ALA A 57 -6.26 -5.30 -6.66
C ALA A 57 -6.64 -6.23 -7.84
N PRO A 58 -6.81 -5.70 -9.05
CA PRO A 58 -7.10 -6.53 -10.23
C PRO A 58 -6.02 -7.62 -10.34
N PHE A 59 -6.43 -8.85 -10.66
CA PHE A 59 -5.51 -9.98 -10.81
C PHE A 59 -4.35 -9.68 -11.78
N VAL A 60 -4.65 -8.92 -12.84
CA VAL A 60 -3.67 -8.40 -13.81
C VAL A 60 -2.64 -7.49 -13.13
N GLY A 61 -3.06 -6.57 -12.27
CA GLY A 61 -2.14 -5.67 -11.54
C GLY A 61 -1.20 -6.43 -10.60
N ILE A 62 -1.70 -7.47 -9.91
CA ILE A 62 -0.87 -8.34 -9.07
C ILE A 62 0.18 -9.07 -9.92
N LEU A 63 -0.20 -9.58 -11.10
CA LEU A 63 0.72 -10.25 -12.01
C LEU A 63 1.82 -9.30 -12.52
N HIS A 64 1.48 -8.06 -12.87
CA HIS A 64 2.48 -7.06 -13.29
C HIS A 64 3.43 -6.66 -12.14
N LEU A 65 2.92 -6.53 -10.91
CA LEU A 65 3.76 -6.28 -9.73
C LEU A 65 4.78 -7.41 -9.53
N LEU A 66 4.32 -8.66 -9.55
CA LEU A 66 5.20 -9.83 -9.40
C LEU A 66 6.25 -9.89 -10.52
N ARG A 67 5.86 -9.62 -11.76
CA ARG A 67 6.80 -9.52 -12.90
C ARG A 67 7.81 -8.41 -12.67
N ALA A 68 7.38 -7.21 -12.29
CA ALA A 68 8.29 -6.08 -12.03
C ALA A 68 9.32 -6.41 -10.94
N LEU A 69 8.93 -7.13 -9.88
CA LEU A 69 9.85 -7.52 -8.80
C LEU A 69 10.85 -8.61 -9.22
N TRP A 70 10.49 -9.49 -10.17
CA TRP A 70 11.31 -10.63 -10.56
C TRP A 70 12.13 -10.43 -11.84
N THR A 71 11.76 -9.46 -12.68
CA THR A 71 12.44 -9.20 -13.95
C THR A 71 13.76 -8.49 -13.69
N ARG A 72 14.89 -9.07 -14.14
CA ARG A 72 16.23 -8.47 -13.99
C ARG A 72 16.54 -7.41 -15.03
N ASP A 73 15.88 -7.46 -16.19
CA ASP A 73 16.01 -6.44 -17.21
C ASP A 73 15.29 -5.16 -16.78
N LYS A 74 16.05 -4.06 -16.69
CA LYS A 74 15.56 -2.77 -16.20
C LYS A 74 14.48 -2.20 -17.11
N HIS A 75 14.62 -2.35 -18.43
CA HIS A 75 13.63 -1.84 -19.37
C HIS A 75 12.29 -2.56 -19.20
N SER A 76 12.31 -3.89 -19.13
CA SER A 76 11.12 -4.70 -18.89
C SER A 76 10.50 -4.47 -17.51
N GLN A 77 11.32 -4.22 -16.48
CA GLN A 77 10.82 -3.86 -15.15
C GLN A 77 10.05 -2.53 -15.18
N ILE A 78 10.58 -1.50 -15.84
CA ILE A 78 9.92 -0.21 -15.98
C ILE A 78 8.62 -0.35 -16.79
N GLN A 79 8.64 -1.09 -17.91
CA GLN A 79 7.43 -1.31 -18.72
C GLN A 79 6.34 -2.02 -17.91
N ASN A 80 6.68 -3.08 -17.17
CA ASN A 80 5.72 -3.77 -16.29
C ASN A 80 5.15 -2.84 -15.20
N ALA A 81 5.96 -1.94 -14.64
CA ALA A 81 5.51 -0.96 -13.66
C ALA A 81 4.57 0.09 -14.29
N LEU A 82 4.88 0.57 -15.50
CA LEU A 82 4.04 1.52 -16.23
C LEU A 82 2.68 0.91 -16.60
N GLU A 83 2.67 -0.32 -17.11
CA GLU A 83 1.44 -1.05 -17.44
C GLU A 83 0.59 -1.37 -16.20
N MET A 84 1.23 -1.50 -15.03
CA MET A 84 0.52 -1.66 -13.76
C MET A 84 -0.13 -0.35 -13.29
N LEU A 85 0.54 0.79 -13.49
CA LEU A 85 0.13 2.09 -12.94
C LEU A 85 -0.81 2.86 -13.88
N TYR A 86 -0.69 2.66 -15.19
CA TYR A 86 -1.39 3.43 -16.20
C TYR A 86 -2.13 2.53 -17.19
N SER A 87 -3.30 2.99 -17.63
CA SER A 87 -4.03 2.31 -18.70
C SER A 87 -3.28 2.44 -20.03
N GLN A 88 -3.51 1.50 -20.97
CA GLN A 88 -2.90 1.60 -22.30
C GLN A 88 -3.30 2.88 -23.03
N LYS A 89 -4.53 3.38 -22.82
CA LYS A 89 -4.96 4.67 -23.35
C LYS A 89 -4.08 5.82 -22.88
N THR A 90 -3.69 5.80 -21.61
CA THR A 90 -2.79 6.80 -21.01
C THR A 90 -1.37 6.66 -21.54
N LEU A 91 -0.87 5.43 -21.68
CA LEU A 91 0.49 5.16 -22.17
C LEU A 91 0.65 5.41 -23.67
N SER A 92 -0.43 5.34 -24.45
CA SER A 92 -0.44 5.66 -25.89
C SER A 92 -0.64 7.14 -26.19
N ASP A 93 -1.01 7.94 -25.20
CA ASP A 93 -1.30 9.37 -25.34
C ASP A 93 0.03 10.16 -25.42
N PRO A 94 0.37 10.76 -26.58
CA PRO A 94 1.64 11.45 -26.77
C PRO A 94 1.79 12.68 -25.87
N ASP A 95 0.68 13.30 -25.45
CA ASP A 95 0.71 14.49 -24.58
C ASP A 95 0.98 14.15 -23.12
N LYS A 96 0.88 12.86 -22.73
CA LYS A 96 1.09 12.37 -21.36
C LYS A 96 2.38 11.58 -21.18
N ARG A 97 3.20 11.49 -22.23
CA ARG A 97 4.50 10.78 -22.22
C ARG A 97 5.69 11.61 -21.75
N GLN A 98 5.46 12.84 -21.26
CA GLN A 98 6.52 13.73 -20.78
C GLN A 98 6.90 13.45 -19.32
#